data_AF-A0A2G9YKX8-F1
#
_entry.id   AF-A0A2G9YKX8-F1
#
_cell.length_a   1.000
_cell.length_b   1.000
_cell.length_c   1.000
_cell.angle_alpha   90.00
_cell.angle_beta   90.00
_cell.angle_gamma   90.00
#
_symmetry.space_group_name_H-M   'P 1'
#
loop_
_entity.id
_entity.type
_entity.pdbx_description
1 polymer ?
#
loop_
_entity_poly.entity_id
_entity_poly.type
_entity_poly.pdbx_seq_one_letter_code
_entity_poly.pdbx_strand_id
1 'polypeptide(L)'
;MTGTKSTLIFLLIISIAITLISNSMKNIVFVAKADEGLYLKYATMVSENGIKGFRDLFKDYFADKSHRITQNPLRVGFVLIASLWLKLLGYSIYNLALLSLCSYCIFLFLVFYFARKYLGSTLVLPFIILVAFSPINMAMARRALIESTINLFLFFSILLFFLLLKKKNWINILSFILVYSYAILIKEGSAILSLFFLVYLLLTRKKNKEYFSFRGFLIIAIIPFSIAGIIYTYLAGGFTQFYRAMISVVTAPEVNAYAVFFCAGPWFRYLLDFMLLSPWILILGIGFIFFYLTKYKKRDELNYLLIFSICMLSFYSLFIKNIRYLMILDLPLRLFAFLMLYELVSLLFKEKVIFWLTLTVFILSVFDYLNFYYYFVRYGIYDPVSFCFLQASHIIPYK
;
A
#
# COMPACT_ATOMS: atom_id res chain seq x y z
N MET A 1 -16.34 15.61 -21.44
CA MET A 1 -14.93 15.58 -21.87
C MET A 1 -14.71 14.32 -22.70
N THR A 2 -14.16 14.46 -23.91
CA THR A 2 -13.73 13.31 -24.72
C THR A 2 -12.65 12.54 -23.97
N GLY A 3 -12.58 11.22 -24.16
CA GLY A 3 -11.67 10.34 -23.42
C GLY A 3 -10.21 10.80 -23.43
N THR A 4 -9.78 11.39 -24.54
CA THR A 4 -8.41 11.90 -24.77
C THR A 4 -8.06 13.08 -23.85
N LYS A 5 -8.97 14.05 -23.67
CA LYS A 5 -8.71 15.22 -22.79
C LYS A 5 -8.49 14.80 -21.34
N SER A 6 -9.28 13.84 -20.84
CA SER A 6 -9.11 13.34 -19.48
C SER A 6 -7.77 12.64 -19.28
N THR A 7 -7.30 11.88 -20.27
CA THR A 7 -6.00 11.21 -20.20
C THR A 7 -4.85 12.21 -20.18
N LEU A 8 -4.91 13.28 -20.98
CA LEU A 8 -3.85 14.31 -20.99
C LEU A 8 -3.72 15.05 -19.65
N ILE A 9 -4.86 15.44 -19.06
CA ILE A 9 -4.85 16.10 -17.74
C ILE A 9 -4.33 15.15 -16.66
N PHE A 10 -4.70 13.87 -16.73
CA PHE A 10 -4.17 12.85 -15.83
C PHE A 10 -2.64 12.71 -15.94
N LEU A 11 -2.10 12.68 -17.16
CA LEU A 11 -0.65 12.65 -17.38
C LEU A 11 0.04 13.90 -16.81
N LEU A 12 -0.59 15.07 -16.93
CA LEU A 12 -0.08 16.31 -16.34
C LEU A 12 -0.05 16.22 -14.80
N ILE A 13 -1.12 15.74 -14.16
CA ILE A 13 -1.19 15.56 -12.70
C ILE A 13 -0.08 14.62 -12.21
N ILE A 14 0.10 13.48 -12.89
CA ILE A 14 1.17 12.52 -12.57
C ILE A 14 2.54 13.17 -12.74
N SER A 15 2.77 13.89 -13.85
CA SER A 15 4.04 14.56 -14.10
C SER A 15 4.40 15.56 -13.00
N ILE A 16 3.42 16.33 -12.53
CA ILE A 16 3.60 17.26 -11.40
C ILE A 16 3.96 16.48 -10.13
N ALA A 17 3.18 15.45 -9.76
CA ALA A 17 3.44 14.66 -8.55
C ALA A 17 4.83 14.00 -8.57
N ILE A 18 5.21 13.39 -9.70
CA ILE A 18 6.55 12.81 -9.92
C ILE A 18 7.62 13.87 -9.77
N THR A 19 7.46 15.03 -10.41
CA THR A 19 8.47 16.11 -10.35
C THR A 19 8.68 16.60 -8.92
N LEU A 20 7.60 16.76 -8.15
CA LEU A 20 7.69 17.16 -6.74
C LEU A 20 8.37 16.09 -5.88
N ILE A 21 8.07 14.81 -6.10
CA ILE A 21 8.72 13.70 -5.39
C ILE A 21 10.20 13.63 -5.76
N SER A 22 10.54 13.63 -7.05
CA SER A 22 11.92 13.59 -7.54
C SER A 22 12.75 14.77 -7.03
N ASN A 23 12.18 15.98 -7.02
CA ASN A 23 12.85 17.14 -6.42
C ASN A 23 13.08 16.95 -4.92
N SER A 24 12.14 16.33 -4.21
CA SER A 24 12.31 16.02 -2.79
C SER A 24 13.40 14.98 -2.52
N MET A 25 13.74 14.11 -3.48
CA MET A 25 14.80 13.11 -3.33
C MET A 25 16.20 13.74 -3.29
N LYS A 26 16.41 14.94 -3.85
CA LYS A 26 17.73 15.60 -3.87
C LYS A 26 18.30 15.86 -2.47
N ASN A 27 17.43 16.09 -1.50
CA ASN A 27 17.80 16.41 -0.11
C ASN A 27 17.60 15.23 0.84
N ILE A 28 17.42 14.01 0.33
CA ILE A 28 17.13 12.86 1.18
C ILE A 28 18.43 12.27 1.74
N VAL A 29 18.48 12.13 3.07
CA VAL A 29 19.50 11.31 3.72
C VAL A 29 18.97 9.88 3.77
N PHE A 30 19.54 9.01 2.94
CA PHE A 30 19.24 7.59 2.97
C PHE A 30 19.87 6.92 4.19
N VAL A 31 19.15 5.99 4.80
CA VAL A 31 19.57 5.31 6.03
C VAL A 31 20.18 3.96 5.66
N ALA A 32 21.45 3.97 5.26
CA ALA A 32 22.17 2.78 4.78
C ALA A 32 22.26 1.64 5.84
N LYS A 33 22.18 1.98 7.13
CA LYS A 33 22.19 0.98 8.22
C LYS A 33 20.79 0.43 8.57
N ALA A 34 19.74 0.91 7.91
CA ALA A 34 18.36 0.44 8.08
C ALA A 34 17.90 -0.39 6.87
N ASP A 35 16.59 -0.43 6.62
CA ASP A 35 15.99 -1.26 5.57
C ASP A 35 16.56 -0.96 4.18
N GLU A 36 16.83 0.31 3.87
CA GLU A 36 17.22 0.76 2.53
C GLU A 36 18.56 0.15 2.09
N GLY A 37 19.56 0.14 2.97
CA GLY A 37 20.86 -0.46 2.65
C GLY A 37 20.81 -1.99 2.64
N LEU A 38 19.97 -2.60 3.48
CA LEU A 38 19.79 -4.05 3.50
C LEU A 38 19.12 -4.55 2.21
N TYR A 39 18.11 -3.82 1.72
CA TYR A 39 17.49 -4.12 0.43
C TYR A 39 18.45 -3.98 -0.74
N LEU A 40 19.28 -2.93 -0.74
CA LEU A 40 20.33 -2.77 -1.74
C LEU A 40 21.28 -3.97 -1.70
N LYS A 41 21.78 -4.35 -0.51
CA LYS A 41 22.67 -5.51 -0.33
C LYS A 41 22.03 -6.79 -0.88
N TYR A 42 20.77 -7.06 -0.52
CA TYR A 42 20.06 -8.26 -0.96
C TYR A 42 19.88 -8.29 -2.47
N ALA A 43 19.46 -7.17 -3.06
CA ALA A 43 19.24 -7.05 -4.49
C ALA A 43 20.54 -7.17 -5.30
N THR A 44 21.65 -6.58 -4.83
CA THR A 44 22.97 -6.71 -5.45
C THR A 44 23.44 -8.17 -5.41
N MET A 45 23.36 -8.83 -4.26
CA MET A 45 23.78 -10.22 -4.11
C MET A 45 23.02 -11.17 -5.05
N VAL A 46 21.70 -10.96 -5.20
CA VAL A 46 20.87 -11.75 -6.13
C VAL A 46 21.13 -11.37 -7.59
N SER A 47 21.41 -10.10 -7.89
CA SER A 47 21.74 -9.67 -9.25
C SER A 47 23.04 -10.32 -9.77
N GLU A 48 24.04 -10.41 -8.91
CA GLU A 48 25.37 -10.96 -9.23
C GLU A 48 25.36 -12.50 -9.25
N ASN A 49 24.70 -13.14 -8.28
CA ASN A 49 24.79 -14.59 -8.08
C ASN A 49 23.54 -15.36 -8.54
N GLY A 50 22.52 -14.67 -9.06
CA GLY A 50 21.26 -15.26 -9.48
C GLY A 50 20.54 -16.00 -8.35
N ILE A 51 19.98 -17.18 -8.65
CA ILE A 51 19.24 -18.01 -7.68
C ILE A 51 20.11 -18.42 -6.48
N LYS A 52 21.42 -18.62 -6.68
CA LYS A 52 22.34 -18.95 -5.58
C LYS A 52 22.42 -17.81 -4.56
N GLY A 53 22.33 -16.56 -5.02
CA GLY A 53 22.29 -15.38 -4.15
C GLY A 53 21.17 -15.45 -3.11
N PHE A 54 19.98 -15.96 -3.46
CA PHE A 54 18.92 -16.16 -2.46
C PHE A 54 19.33 -17.16 -1.38
N ARG A 55 19.89 -18.31 -1.76
CA ARG A 55 20.31 -19.33 -0.78
C ARG A 55 21.36 -18.78 0.18
N ASP A 56 22.27 -17.97 -0.33
CA ASP A 56 23.32 -17.37 0.48
C ASP A 56 22.76 -16.28 1.41
N LEU A 57 21.74 -15.51 0.98
CA LEU A 57 21.00 -14.62 1.88
C LEU A 57 20.37 -15.35 3.07
N PHE A 58 19.76 -16.51 2.84
CA PHE A 58 19.22 -17.31 3.94
C PHE A 58 20.32 -17.81 4.88
N LYS A 59 21.47 -18.24 4.34
CA LYS A 59 22.62 -18.67 5.18
C LYS A 59 23.15 -17.52 6.02
N ASP A 60 23.39 -16.36 5.41
CA ASP A 60 23.90 -15.15 6.08
C ASP A 60 22.95 -14.67 7.18
N TYR A 61 21.64 -14.74 6.93
CA TYR A 61 20.61 -14.38 7.90
C TYR A 61 20.63 -15.29 9.14
N PHE A 62 20.95 -16.58 8.98
CA PHE A 62 21.05 -17.51 10.09
C PHE A 62 22.43 -17.54 10.75
N ALA A 63 23.49 -17.13 10.05
CA ALA A 63 24.85 -17.10 10.58
C ALA A 63 25.01 -16.07 11.70
N ASP A 64 24.36 -14.91 11.58
CA ASP A 64 24.45 -13.82 12.56
C ASP A 64 23.11 -13.58 13.28
N LYS A 65 23.14 -13.52 14.62
CA LYS A 65 21.97 -13.22 15.43
C LYS A 65 21.50 -11.78 15.28
N SER A 66 22.39 -10.80 15.01
CA SER A 66 21.94 -9.41 14.81
C SER A 66 21.12 -9.24 13.55
N HIS A 67 21.37 -10.04 12.51
CA HIS A 67 20.55 -10.01 11.29
C HIS A 67 19.11 -10.48 11.53
N ARG A 68 18.88 -11.33 12.54
CA ARG A 68 17.54 -11.86 12.87
C ARG A 68 16.58 -10.81 13.43
N ILE A 69 17.12 -9.70 13.94
CA ILE A 69 16.35 -8.54 14.42
C ILE A 69 16.03 -7.57 13.27
N THR A 70 16.76 -7.69 12.14
CA THR A 70 16.61 -6.88 10.92
C THR A 70 15.77 -7.59 9.85
N GLN A 71 15.68 -7.00 8.65
CA GLN A 71 14.74 -7.49 7.64
C GLN A 71 15.03 -8.91 7.16
N ASN A 72 13.94 -9.69 7.10
CA ASN A 72 13.98 -11.10 6.74
C ASN A 72 14.33 -11.32 5.24
N PRO A 73 14.91 -12.48 4.90
CA PRO A 73 15.17 -12.88 3.50
C PRO A 73 13.91 -13.37 2.77
N LEU A 74 12.74 -13.38 3.43
CA LEU A 74 11.46 -13.80 2.84
C LEU A 74 10.88 -12.75 1.90
N ARG A 75 11.46 -11.55 1.77
CA ARG A 75 11.00 -10.55 0.80
C ARG A 75 11.48 -10.84 -0.63
N VAL A 76 11.44 -12.11 -1.04
CA VAL A 76 12.06 -12.60 -2.28
C VAL A 76 11.49 -11.94 -3.52
N GLY A 77 10.19 -11.64 -3.54
CA GLY A 77 9.53 -10.97 -4.66
C GLY A 77 10.07 -9.55 -4.86
N PHE A 78 10.24 -8.80 -3.78
CA PHE A 78 10.82 -7.45 -3.85
C PHE A 78 12.30 -7.50 -4.21
N VAL A 79 13.08 -8.38 -3.59
CA VAL A 79 14.50 -8.54 -3.89
C VAL A 79 14.71 -8.91 -5.37
N LEU A 80 13.83 -9.73 -5.95
CA LEU A 80 13.87 -10.08 -7.37
C LEU A 80 13.59 -8.88 -8.28
N ILE A 81 12.56 -8.08 -8.00
CA ILE A 81 12.27 -6.91 -8.85
C ILE A 81 13.35 -5.83 -8.70
N ALA A 82 13.86 -5.66 -7.48
CA ALA A 82 14.94 -4.74 -7.16
C ALA A 82 16.25 -5.16 -7.84
N SER A 83 16.58 -6.46 -7.86
CA SER A 83 17.81 -6.94 -8.52
C SER A 83 17.77 -6.70 -10.02
N LEU A 84 16.63 -6.98 -10.68
CA LEU A 84 16.44 -6.68 -12.10
C LEU A 84 16.52 -5.17 -12.37
N TRP A 85 15.90 -4.35 -11.53
CA TRP A 85 15.92 -2.89 -11.65
C TRP A 85 17.34 -2.31 -11.50
N LEU A 86 18.08 -2.73 -10.48
CA LEU A 86 19.44 -2.27 -10.22
C LEU A 86 20.44 -2.79 -11.25
N LYS A 87 20.21 -3.97 -11.83
CA LYS A 87 21.02 -4.46 -12.95
C LYS A 87 20.90 -3.56 -14.19
N LEU A 88 19.73 -2.95 -14.41
CA LEU A 88 19.49 -2.06 -15.54
C LEU A 88 19.98 -0.62 -15.31
N LEU A 89 19.84 -0.09 -14.09
CA LEU A 89 20.11 1.33 -13.80
C LEU A 89 21.37 1.58 -12.95
N GLY A 90 21.99 0.53 -12.42
CA GLY A 90 23.16 0.57 -11.53
C GLY A 90 22.81 0.40 -10.05
N TYR A 91 23.79 -0.07 -9.27
CA TYR A 91 23.64 -0.38 -7.84
C TYR A 91 23.76 0.88 -6.98
N SER A 92 22.64 1.48 -6.60
CA SER A 92 22.60 2.58 -5.63
C SER A 92 21.28 2.61 -4.87
N ILE A 93 21.28 3.17 -3.65
CA ILE A 93 20.04 3.37 -2.87
C ILE A 93 19.11 4.34 -3.61
N TYR A 94 19.69 5.34 -4.30
CA TYR A 94 18.92 6.27 -5.12
C TYR A 94 18.14 5.57 -6.23
N ASN A 95 18.78 4.65 -6.97
CA ASN A 95 18.10 3.88 -8.00
C ASN A 95 17.02 2.96 -7.42
N LEU A 96 17.22 2.44 -6.21
CA LEU A 96 16.18 1.70 -5.50
C LEU A 96 14.99 2.60 -5.10
N ALA A 97 15.22 3.86 -4.72
CA ALA A 97 14.14 4.81 -4.51
C ALA A 97 13.38 5.14 -5.81
N LEU A 98 14.06 5.15 -6.97
CA LEU A 98 13.39 5.28 -8.27
C LEU A 98 12.46 4.10 -8.59
N LEU A 99 12.75 2.89 -8.10
CA LEU A 99 11.82 1.75 -8.21
C LEU A 99 10.54 2.01 -7.41
N SER A 100 10.67 2.57 -6.21
CA SER A 100 9.51 2.93 -5.37
C SER A 100 8.67 4.03 -6.01
N LEU A 101 9.31 5.03 -6.62
CA LEU A 101 8.63 6.06 -7.42
C LEU A 101 7.94 5.46 -8.65
N CYS A 102 8.62 4.59 -9.41
CA CYS A 102 8.03 3.89 -10.55
C CYS A 102 6.80 3.05 -10.15
N SER A 103 6.90 2.32 -9.03
CA SER A 103 5.78 1.54 -8.48
C SER A 103 4.60 2.44 -8.12
N TYR A 104 4.86 3.61 -7.53
CA TYR A 104 3.83 4.61 -7.24
C TYR A 104 3.17 5.17 -8.51
N CYS A 105 3.94 5.44 -9.56
CA CYS A 105 3.38 5.87 -10.85
C CYS A 105 2.42 4.83 -11.41
N ILE A 106 2.85 3.57 -11.49
CA ILE A 106 2.02 2.46 -11.99
C ILE A 106 0.75 2.32 -11.13
N PHE A 107 0.87 2.49 -9.81
CA PHE A 107 -0.26 2.50 -8.91
C PHE A 107 -1.28 3.59 -9.29
N LEU A 108 -0.85 4.84 -9.55
CA LEU A 108 -1.74 5.91 -9.99
C LEU A 108 -2.42 5.60 -11.33
N PHE A 109 -1.73 4.97 -12.29
CA PHE A 109 -2.34 4.48 -13.54
C PHE A 109 -3.45 3.47 -13.29
N LEU A 110 -3.22 2.50 -12.40
CA LEU A 110 -4.24 1.50 -12.04
C LEU A 110 -5.43 2.16 -11.35
N VAL A 111 -5.19 3.09 -10.42
CA VAL A 111 -6.26 3.82 -9.73
C VAL A 111 -7.07 4.65 -10.74
N PHE A 112 -6.43 5.37 -11.65
CA PHE A 112 -7.12 6.16 -12.68
C PHE A 112 -7.98 5.27 -13.59
N TYR A 113 -7.42 4.16 -14.07
CA TYR A 113 -8.15 3.22 -14.92
C TYR A 113 -9.41 2.69 -14.22
N PHE A 114 -9.26 2.25 -12.96
CA PHE A 114 -10.37 1.72 -12.19
C PHE A 114 -11.40 2.81 -11.83
N ALA A 115 -10.94 3.94 -11.30
CA ALA A 115 -11.79 5.05 -10.92
C ALA A 115 -12.59 5.60 -12.10
N ARG A 116 -11.97 5.71 -13.30
CA ARG A 116 -12.68 6.12 -14.51
C ARG A 116 -13.86 5.20 -14.84
N LYS A 117 -13.73 3.90 -14.60
CA LYS A 117 -14.79 2.90 -14.85
C LYS A 117 -15.93 2.99 -13.84
N TYR A 118 -15.64 3.24 -12.55
CA TYR A 118 -16.64 3.14 -11.47
C TYR A 118 -17.15 4.48 -10.91
N LEU A 119 -16.39 5.57 -11.07
CA LEU A 119 -16.79 6.94 -10.74
C LEU A 119 -17.23 7.75 -11.97
N GLY A 120 -16.82 7.34 -13.16
CA GLY A 120 -17.09 8.05 -14.40
C GLY A 120 -16.01 9.07 -14.76
N SER A 121 -16.08 9.59 -15.99
CA SER A 121 -15.05 10.45 -16.57
C SER A 121 -15.00 11.86 -15.98
N THR A 122 -16.07 12.33 -15.36
CA THR A 122 -16.15 13.66 -14.74
C THR A 122 -15.52 13.71 -13.35
N LEU A 123 -15.73 12.65 -12.56
CA LEU A 123 -15.28 12.59 -11.16
C LEU A 123 -13.86 12.01 -11.01
N VAL A 124 -13.36 11.30 -12.00
CA VAL A 124 -12.05 10.65 -11.91
C VAL A 124 -10.90 11.63 -11.74
N LEU A 125 -10.91 12.78 -12.43
CA LEU A 125 -9.79 13.72 -12.38
C LEU A 125 -9.62 14.35 -10.99
N PRO A 126 -10.67 14.94 -10.36
CA PRO A 126 -10.57 15.39 -8.99
C PRO A 126 -10.15 14.26 -8.04
N PHE A 127 -10.76 13.09 -8.14
CA PHE A 127 -10.40 11.97 -7.28
C PHE A 127 -8.91 11.59 -7.39
N ILE A 128 -8.35 11.57 -8.60
CA ILE A 128 -6.92 11.30 -8.79
C ILE A 128 -6.03 12.41 -8.25
N ILE A 129 -6.42 13.68 -8.34
CA ILE A 129 -5.68 14.77 -7.66
C ILE A 129 -5.59 14.48 -6.16
N LEU A 130 -6.67 14.01 -5.53
CA LEU A 130 -6.65 13.66 -4.12
C LEU A 130 -5.69 12.50 -3.82
N VAL A 131 -5.65 11.47 -4.67
CA VAL A 131 -4.76 10.29 -4.46
C VAL A 131 -3.29 10.60 -4.79
N ALA A 132 -3.04 11.37 -5.84
CA ALA A 132 -1.70 11.73 -6.33
C ALA A 132 -0.91 12.61 -5.35
N PHE A 133 -1.60 13.29 -4.44
CA PHE A 133 -0.99 14.12 -3.42
C PHE A 133 -1.11 13.52 -2.01
N SER A 134 -1.33 12.21 -1.90
CA SER A 134 -1.37 11.52 -0.61
C SER A 134 -0.04 11.59 0.13
N PRO A 135 0.03 12.13 1.36
CA PRO A 135 1.32 12.35 2.02
C PRO A 135 2.07 11.05 2.29
N ILE A 136 1.36 10.00 2.72
CA ILE A 136 1.97 8.70 3.00
C ILE A 136 2.49 8.03 1.72
N ASN A 137 1.73 8.08 0.63
CA ASN A 137 2.18 7.47 -0.63
C ASN A 137 3.36 8.24 -1.24
N MET A 138 3.33 9.59 -1.21
CA MET A 138 4.46 10.40 -1.68
C MET A 138 5.72 10.15 -0.83
N ALA A 139 5.56 10.01 0.49
CA ALA A 139 6.65 9.72 1.41
C ALA A 139 7.29 8.35 1.16
N MET A 140 6.48 7.33 0.92
CA MET A 140 7.00 6.00 0.62
C MET A 140 7.56 5.93 -0.81
N ALA A 141 7.03 6.70 -1.75
CA ALA A 141 7.53 6.80 -3.13
C ALA A 141 8.91 7.46 -3.22
N ARG A 142 9.30 8.32 -2.26
CA ARG A 142 10.63 8.95 -2.26
C ARG A 142 11.73 8.13 -1.59
N ARG A 143 11.38 7.07 -0.85
CA ARG A 143 12.31 6.26 -0.05
C ARG A 143 12.61 4.94 -0.77
N ALA A 144 13.77 4.37 -0.49
CA ALA A 144 14.20 3.08 -1.07
C ALA A 144 13.60 1.90 -0.27
N LEU A 145 12.29 1.95 -0.09
CA LEU A 145 11.51 1.09 0.77
C LEU A 145 10.50 0.27 -0.04
N ILE A 146 10.08 -0.87 0.51
CA ILE A 146 9.17 -1.81 -0.16
C ILE A 146 7.73 -1.30 -0.29
N GLU A 147 7.33 -0.33 0.54
CA GLU A 147 5.94 0.09 0.75
C GLU A 147 5.22 0.45 -0.55
N SER A 148 5.83 1.23 -1.45
CA SER A 148 5.19 1.62 -2.71
C SER A 148 4.96 0.43 -3.64
N THR A 149 5.93 -0.49 -3.71
CA THR A 149 5.82 -1.71 -4.52
C THR A 149 4.77 -2.64 -3.94
N ILE A 150 4.76 -2.88 -2.64
CA ILE A 150 3.74 -3.76 -2.06
C ILE A 150 2.35 -3.15 -2.16
N ASN A 151 2.19 -1.84 -2.00
CA ASN A 151 0.90 -1.17 -2.14
C ASN A 151 0.33 -1.32 -3.56
N LEU A 152 1.18 -1.20 -4.59
CA LEU A 152 0.81 -1.48 -5.98
C LEU A 152 0.24 -2.89 -6.13
N PHE A 153 0.97 -3.91 -5.67
CA PHE A 153 0.54 -5.30 -5.85
C PHE A 153 -0.66 -5.68 -4.99
N LEU A 154 -0.76 -5.20 -3.75
CA LEU A 154 -1.94 -5.39 -2.90
C LEU A 154 -3.18 -4.75 -3.52
N PHE A 155 -3.06 -3.51 -3.98
CA PHE A 155 -4.17 -2.84 -4.66
C PHE A 155 -4.59 -3.60 -5.90
N PHE A 156 -3.62 -4.05 -6.71
CA PHE A 156 -3.94 -4.82 -7.91
C PHE A 156 -4.63 -6.16 -7.57
N SER A 157 -4.21 -6.87 -6.51
CA SER A 157 -4.89 -8.07 -6.03
C SER A 157 -6.34 -7.78 -5.62
N ILE A 158 -6.59 -6.68 -4.89
CA ILE A 158 -7.93 -6.25 -4.48
C ILE A 158 -8.79 -5.94 -5.71
N LEU A 159 -8.24 -5.28 -6.73
CA LEU A 159 -8.95 -4.99 -7.97
C LEU A 159 -9.28 -6.25 -8.75
N LEU A 160 -8.32 -7.15 -8.92
CA LEU A 160 -8.51 -8.40 -9.65
C LEU A 160 -9.53 -9.30 -8.95
N PHE A 161 -9.51 -9.34 -7.62
CA PHE A 161 -10.54 -10.05 -6.85
C PHE A 161 -11.92 -9.44 -7.09
N PHE A 162 -12.04 -8.11 -7.07
CA PHE A 162 -13.29 -7.43 -7.39
C PHE A 162 -13.78 -7.71 -8.82
N LEU A 163 -12.89 -7.73 -9.81
CA LEU A 163 -13.22 -8.06 -11.19
C LEU A 163 -13.65 -9.52 -11.34
N LEU A 164 -13.03 -10.43 -10.60
CA LEU A 164 -13.39 -11.85 -10.54
C LEU A 164 -14.81 -12.04 -10.01
N LEU A 165 -15.22 -11.24 -9.01
CA LEU A 165 -16.59 -11.23 -8.47
C LEU A 165 -17.64 -10.68 -9.45
N LYS A 166 -17.23 -9.86 -10.43
CA LYS A 166 -18.16 -9.28 -11.42
C LYS A 166 -18.26 -10.11 -12.69
N LYS A 167 -17.15 -10.67 -13.17
CA LYS A 167 -17.12 -11.50 -14.39
C LYS A 167 -16.08 -12.60 -14.24
N LYS A 168 -16.56 -13.84 -14.29
CA LYS A 168 -15.70 -15.03 -14.34
C LYS A 168 -15.01 -15.08 -15.70
N ASN A 169 -13.71 -14.86 -15.69
CA ASN A 169 -12.84 -15.09 -16.82
C ASN A 169 -11.60 -15.80 -16.29
N TRP A 170 -11.13 -16.83 -16.98
CA TRP A 170 -9.92 -17.56 -16.60
C TRP A 170 -8.72 -16.61 -16.53
N ILE A 171 -8.68 -15.57 -17.38
CA ILE A 171 -7.64 -14.53 -17.36
C ILE A 171 -7.65 -13.79 -16.02
N ASN A 172 -8.83 -13.42 -15.51
CA ASN A 172 -8.95 -12.72 -14.22
C ASN A 172 -8.53 -13.63 -13.06
N ILE A 173 -8.89 -14.92 -13.12
CA ILE A 173 -8.50 -15.91 -12.11
C ILE A 173 -6.98 -16.08 -12.10
N LEU A 174 -6.37 -16.33 -13.26
CA LEU A 174 -4.94 -16.52 -13.37
C LEU A 174 -4.19 -15.25 -12.95
N SER A 175 -4.63 -14.08 -13.43
CA SER A 175 -4.03 -12.80 -13.06
C SER A 175 -4.11 -12.58 -11.55
N PHE A 176 -5.26 -12.86 -10.93
CA PHE A 176 -5.42 -12.75 -9.49
C PHE A 176 -4.45 -13.66 -8.74
N ILE A 177 -4.39 -14.95 -9.12
CA ILE A 177 -3.48 -15.92 -8.50
C ILE A 177 -2.04 -15.43 -8.61
N LEU A 178 -1.57 -15.05 -9.80
CA LEU A 178 -0.19 -14.65 -10.02
C LEU A 178 0.16 -13.36 -9.25
N VAL A 179 -0.67 -12.33 -9.36
CA VAL A 179 -0.44 -11.04 -8.70
C VAL A 179 -0.49 -11.19 -7.19
N TYR A 180 -1.44 -11.95 -6.65
CA TYR A 180 -1.56 -12.13 -5.21
C TYR A 180 -0.46 -13.04 -4.64
N SER A 181 -0.08 -14.12 -5.35
CA SER A 181 1.10 -14.92 -4.97
C SER A 181 2.35 -14.04 -4.91
N TYR A 182 2.52 -13.17 -5.91
CA TYR A 182 3.66 -12.25 -5.95
C TYR A 182 3.60 -11.19 -4.84
N ALA A 183 2.42 -10.68 -4.48
CA ALA A 183 2.26 -9.80 -3.32
C ALA A 183 2.71 -10.48 -2.01
N ILE A 184 2.37 -11.77 -1.82
CA ILE A 184 2.86 -12.57 -0.68
C ILE A 184 4.38 -12.70 -0.70
N LEU A 185 4.98 -12.89 -1.89
CA LEU A 185 6.44 -12.96 -2.07
C LEU A 185 7.15 -11.62 -1.81
N ILE A 186 6.48 -10.49 -2.06
CA ILE A 186 7.02 -9.15 -1.75
C ILE A 186 7.06 -8.97 -0.24
N LYS A 187 5.94 -9.19 0.44
CA LYS A 187 5.83 -9.02 1.89
C LYS A 187 4.89 -10.07 2.45
N GLU A 188 5.38 -10.89 3.36
CA GLU A 188 4.67 -12.01 3.95
C GLU A 188 3.36 -11.60 4.65
N GLY A 189 3.32 -10.39 5.24
CA GLY A 189 2.11 -9.82 5.84
C GLY A 189 0.94 -9.63 4.87
N SER A 190 1.21 -9.64 3.55
CA SER A 190 0.18 -9.61 2.51
C SER A 190 -0.75 -10.82 2.56
N ALA A 191 -0.32 -11.92 3.16
CA ALA A 191 -1.14 -13.09 3.43
C ALA A 191 -2.44 -12.75 4.19
N ILE A 192 -2.45 -11.70 5.02
CA ILE A 192 -3.62 -11.22 5.75
C ILE A 192 -4.78 -10.87 4.81
N LEU A 193 -4.48 -10.48 3.57
CA LEU A 193 -5.50 -10.13 2.57
C LEU A 193 -6.41 -11.31 2.24
N SER A 194 -5.95 -12.57 2.41
CA SER A 194 -6.80 -13.74 2.20
C SER A 194 -7.95 -13.82 3.19
N LEU A 195 -7.74 -13.37 4.44
CA LEU A 195 -8.79 -13.31 5.45
C LEU A 195 -9.90 -12.37 5.00
N PHE A 196 -9.55 -11.21 4.43
CA PHE A 196 -10.53 -10.31 3.82
C PHE A 196 -11.29 -11.00 2.68
N PHE A 197 -10.60 -11.65 1.73
CA PHE A 197 -11.26 -12.32 0.62
C PHE A 197 -12.24 -13.40 1.10
N LEU A 198 -11.85 -14.19 2.11
CA LEU A 198 -12.69 -15.20 2.73
C LEU A 198 -13.91 -14.59 3.43
N VAL A 199 -13.70 -13.58 4.27
CA VAL A 199 -14.78 -12.86 4.96
C VAL A 199 -15.76 -12.27 3.94
N TYR A 200 -15.27 -11.64 2.88
CA TYR A 200 -16.13 -11.06 1.84
C TYR A 200 -16.96 -12.12 1.11
N LEU A 201 -16.37 -13.26 0.76
CA LEU A 201 -17.12 -14.38 0.15
C LEU A 201 -18.18 -14.94 1.09
N LEU A 202 -17.87 -15.08 2.38
CA LEU A 202 -18.82 -15.55 3.39
C LEU A 202 -20.00 -14.59 3.53
N LEU A 203 -19.73 -13.29 3.65
CA LEU A 203 -20.77 -12.25 3.77
C LEU A 203 -21.64 -12.14 2.52
N THR A 204 -21.06 -12.37 1.34
CA THR A 204 -21.79 -12.27 0.06
C THR A 204 -22.32 -13.60 -0.45
N ARG A 205 -22.21 -14.71 0.32
CA ARG A 205 -22.58 -16.07 -0.09
C ARG A 205 -23.98 -16.18 -0.68
N LYS A 206 -24.98 -15.51 -0.10
CA LYS A 206 -26.37 -15.56 -0.57
C LYS A 206 -26.53 -14.97 -1.98
N LYS A 207 -25.77 -13.92 -2.29
CA LYS A 207 -25.76 -13.24 -3.60
C LYS A 207 -24.86 -13.96 -4.61
N ASN A 208 -23.83 -14.63 -4.11
CA ASN A 208 -22.75 -15.22 -4.88
C ASN A 208 -22.75 -16.76 -4.78
N LYS A 209 -23.92 -17.41 -4.94
CA LYS A 209 -24.08 -18.87 -4.75
C LYS A 209 -23.12 -19.71 -5.62
N GLU A 210 -22.77 -19.24 -6.82
CA GLU A 210 -21.80 -19.91 -7.70
C GLU A 210 -20.34 -19.77 -7.22
N TYR A 211 -20.01 -18.67 -6.54
CA TYR A 211 -18.64 -18.38 -6.10
C TYR A 211 -18.26 -19.14 -4.84
N PHE A 212 -19.25 -19.55 -4.03
CA PHE A 212 -19.05 -20.47 -2.90
C PHE A 212 -19.05 -21.95 -3.34
N SER A 213 -18.59 -22.24 -4.56
CA SER A 213 -18.14 -23.59 -4.83
C SER A 213 -16.84 -23.82 -4.05
N PHE A 214 -16.66 -25.00 -3.47
CA PHE A 214 -15.41 -25.41 -2.80
C PHE A 214 -14.17 -25.09 -3.65
N ARG A 215 -14.31 -25.17 -4.98
CA ARG A 215 -13.30 -24.78 -5.97
C ARG A 215 -12.89 -23.31 -5.88
N GLY A 216 -13.84 -22.38 -5.72
CA GLY A 216 -13.55 -20.94 -5.57
C GLY A 216 -12.74 -20.64 -4.31
N PHE A 217 -13.07 -21.32 -3.21
CA PHE A 217 -12.31 -21.25 -1.96
C PHE A 217 -10.87 -21.72 -2.14
N LEU A 218 -10.66 -22.91 -2.74
CA LEU A 218 -9.32 -23.45 -3.00
C LEU A 218 -8.48 -22.49 -3.87
N ILE A 219 -9.09 -21.93 -4.92
CA ILE A 219 -8.44 -21.01 -5.84
C ILE A 219 -7.94 -19.74 -5.14
N ILE A 220 -8.73 -19.19 -4.23
CA ILE A 220 -8.44 -17.89 -3.60
C ILE A 220 -7.53 -18.04 -2.39
N ALA A 221 -7.76 -19.06 -1.56
CA ALA A 221 -7.11 -19.19 -0.27
C ALA A 221 -5.91 -20.15 -0.29
N ILE A 222 -5.86 -21.13 -1.18
CA ILE A 222 -4.83 -22.17 -1.14
C ILE A 222 -3.80 -21.97 -2.25
N ILE A 223 -4.23 -21.80 -3.50
CA ILE A 223 -3.28 -21.74 -4.64
C ILE A 223 -2.21 -20.64 -4.47
N PRO A 224 -2.55 -19.38 -4.10
CA PRO A 224 -1.54 -18.34 -3.97
C PRO A 224 -0.51 -18.62 -2.87
N PHE A 225 -0.96 -19.21 -1.76
CA PHE A 225 -0.10 -19.63 -0.66
C PHE A 225 0.81 -20.79 -1.05
N SER A 226 0.27 -21.78 -1.77
CA SER A 226 1.05 -22.91 -2.25
C SER A 226 2.13 -22.45 -3.22
N ILE A 227 1.82 -21.57 -4.17
CA ILE A 227 2.82 -21.01 -5.10
C ILE A 227 3.90 -20.27 -4.32
N ALA A 228 3.52 -19.36 -3.41
CA ALA A 228 4.48 -18.61 -2.62
C ALA A 228 5.34 -19.53 -1.73
N GLY A 229 4.72 -20.51 -1.05
CA GLY A 229 5.39 -21.47 -0.17
C GLY A 229 6.37 -22.40 -0.90
N ILE A 230 6.02 -22.85 -2.11
CA ILE A 230 6.92 -23.64 -2.96
C ILE A 230 8.15 -22.80 -3.33
N ILE A 231 7.94 -21.55 -3.78
CA ILE A 231 9.02 -20.64 -4.15
C ILE A 231 9.92 -20.36 -2.93
N TYR A 232 9.33 -20.07 -1.77
CA TYR A 232 10.09 -19.87 -0.54
C TYR A 232 10.93 -21.09 -0.15
N THR A 233 10.32 -22.26 -0.17
CA THR A 233 10.99 -23.52 0.18
C THR A 233 12.16 -23.79 -0.75
N TYR A 234 11.98 -23.58 -2.06
CA TYR A 234 13.02 -23.76 -3.06
C TYR A 234 14.19 -22.77 -2.88
N LEU A 235 13.89 -21.48 -2.68
CA LEU A 235 14.89 -20.43 -2.54
C LEU A 235 15.63 -20.48 -1.21
N ALA A 236 14.95 -20.88 -0.12
CA ALA A 236 15.56 -21.08 1.19
C ALA A 236 16.47 -22.31 1.26
N GLY A 237 16.43 -23.19 0.25
CA GLY A 237 17.20 -24.45 0.24
C GLY A 237 16.56 -25.58 1.06
N GLY A 238 15.25 -25.49 1.34
CA GLY A 238 14.50 -26.53 2.04
C GLY A 238 13.44 -25.96 2.99
N PHE A 239 12.46 -26.80 3.34
CA PHE A 239 11.31 -26.41 4.16
C PHE A 239 11.74 -25.96 5.56
N THR A 240 12.73 -26.63 6.15
CA THR A 240 13.24 -26.30 7.49
C THR A 240 13.77 -24.86 7.57
N GLN A 241 14.50 -24.39 6.55
CA GLN A 241 15.04 -23.03 6.55
C GLN A 241 13.95 -21.99 6.35
N PHE A 242 13.00 -22.27 5.44
CA PHE A 242 11.82 -21.44 5.27
C PHE A 242 11.01 -21.32 6.58
N TYR A 243 10.72 -22.43 7.25
CA TYR A 243 9.97 -22.45 8.50
C TYR A 243 10.68 -21.66 9.61
N ARG A 244 12.00 -21.82 9.75
CA ARG A 244 12.81 -21.03 10.71
C ARG A 244 12.74 -19.54 10.40
N ALA A 245 12.81 -19.14 9.13
CA ALA A 245 12.69 -17.74 8.74
C ALA A 245 11.29 -17.20 9.10
N MET A 246 10.23 -17.95 8.82
CA MET A 246 8.85 -17.56 9.15
C MET A 246 8.65 -17.33 10.65
N ILE A 247 9.16 -18.23 11.51
CA ILE A 247 9.10 -18.03 12.97
C ILE A 247 9.81 -16.73 13.35
N SER A 248 11.00 -16.50 12.81
CA SER A 248 11.78 -15.28 13.10
C SER A 248 11.03 -14.01 12.73
N VAL A 249 10.23 -14.01 11.66
CA VAL A 249 9.40 -12.86 11.29
C VAL A 249 8.31 -12.58 12.30
N VAL A 250 7.65 -13.63 12.79
CA VAL A 250 6.55 -13.49 13.74
C VAL A 250 7.07 -13.00 15.10
N THR A 251 8.26 -13.45 15.53
CA THR A 251 8.82 -13.11 16.84
C THR A 251 9.71 -11.86 16.85
N ALA A 252 10.28 -11.45 15.71
CA ALA A 252 11.18 -10.29 15.63
C ALA A 252 10.58 -8.98 16.20
N PRO A 253 9.30 -8.64 15.99
CA PRO A 253 8.73 -7.41 16.54
C PRO A 253 8.71 -7.34 18.07
N GLU A 254 8.64 -8.49 18.76
CA GLU A 254 8.60 -8.56 20.22
C GLU A 254 9.97 -8.30 20.86
N VAL A 255 11.04 -8.65 20.15
CA VAL A 255 12.44 -8.50 20.63
C VAL A 255 13.12 -7.24 20.10
N ASN A 256 12.56 -6.60 19.07
CA ASN A 256 13.11 -5.38 18.50
C ASN A 256 12.74 -4.17 19.39
N ALA A 257 13.72 -3.63 20.12
CA ALA A 257 13.52 -2.50 21.02
C ALA A 257 12.82 -1.31 20.34
N TYR A 258 13.16 -1.00 19.09
CA TYR A 258 12.51 0.08 18.35
C TYR A 258 11.02 -0.20 18.13
N ALA A 259 10.66 -1.42 17.72
CA ALA A 259 9.26 -1.81 17.54
C ALA A 259 8.48 -1.77 18.85
N VAL A 260 9.09 -2.21 19.96
CA VAL A 260 8.48 -2.16 21.30
C VAL A 260 8.23 -0.72 21.74
N PHE A 261 9.22 0.18 21.61
CA PHE A 261 9.08 1.56 22.06
C PHE A 261 8.17 2.41 21.17
N PHE A 262 8.28 2.25 19.85
CA PHE A 262 7.64 3.18 18.91
C PHE A 262 6.46 2.61 18.16
N CYS A 263 6.31 1.28 18.08
CA CYS A 263 5.25 0.63 17.31
C CYS A 263 4.28 -0.19 18.18
N ALA A 264 4.41 -0.20 19.51
CA ALA A 264 3.40 -0.76 20.40
C ALA A 264 2.21 0.20 20.60
N GLY A 265 1.13 -0.30 21.20
CA GLY A 265 -0.01 0.52 21.62
C GLY A 265 -1.36 0.08 21.06
N PRO A 266 -2.42 0.85 21.35
CA PRO A 266 -3.79 0.45 21.07
C PRO A 266 -4.13 0.49 19.58
N TRP A 267 -5.17 -0.24 19.19
CA TRP A 267 -5.61 -0.36 17.79
C TRP A 267 -5.98 0.99 17.14
N PHE A 268 -6.52 1.93 17.90
CA PHE A 268 -6.95 3.24 17.38
C PHE A 268 -5.77 4.15 17.03
N ARG A 269 -4.54 3.78 17.35
CA ARG A 269 -3.34 4.55 17.01
C ARG A 269 -3.20 4.81 15.51
N TYR A 270 -3.64 3.87 14.67
CA TYR A 270 -3.69 4.09 13.23
C TYR A 270 -4.58 5.27 12.83
N LEU A 271 -5.72 5.44 13.50
CA LEU A 271 -6.62 6.58 13.24
C LEU A 271 -5.96 7.88 13.69
N LEU A 272 -5.20 7.87 14.79
CA LEU A 272 -4.41 9.03 15.22
C LEU A 272 -3.31 9.37 14.21
N ASP A 273 -2.59 8.38 13.68
CA ASP A 273 -1.57 8.60 12.66
C ASP A 273 -2.19 9.19 11.37
N PHE A 274 -3.35 8.69 10.92
CA PHE A 274 -4.08 9.28 9.80
C PHE A 274 -4.58 10.70 10.11
N MET A 275 -5.01 10.96 11.35
CA MET A 275 -5.46 12.29 11.78
C MET A 275 -4.33 13.32 11.76
N LEU A 276 -3.14 12.93 12.24
CA LEU A 276 -1.96 13.80 12.25
C LEU A 276 -1.45 14.08 10.84
N LEU A 277 -1.61 13.11 9.94
CA LEU A 277 -1.11 13.20 8.58
C LEU A 277 -2.05 13.91 7.60
N SER A 278 -3.35 13.55 7.63
CA SER A 278 -4.39 14.06 6.72
C SER A 278 -5.73 14.18 7.45
N PRO A 279 -5.88 15.15 8.37
CA PRO A 279 -7.04 15.24 9.27
C PRO A 279 -8.36 15.35 8.51
N TRP A 280 -8.40 16.21 7.48
CA TRP A 280 -9.61 16.41 6.67
C TRP A 280 -10.03 15.15 5.91
N ILE A 281 -9.07 14.40 5.37
CA ILE A 281 -9.35 13.14 4.66
C ILE A 281 -9.96 12.13 5.63
N LEU A 282 -9.43 12.02 6.85
CA LEU A 282 -9.96 11.11 7.85
C LEU A 282 -11.38 11.52 8.29
N ILE A 283 -11.60 12.79 8.63
CA ILE A 283 -12.90 13.31 9.08
C ILE A 283 -13.96 13.12 7.99
N LEU A 284 -13.66 13.53 6.75
CA LEU A 284 -14.57 13.39 5.61
C LEU A 284 -14.82 11.91 5.27
N GLY A 285 -13.78 11.07 5.34
CA GLY A 285 -13.89 9.65 5.08
C GLY A 285 -14.79 8.94 6.09
N ILE A 286 -14.59 9.18 7.38
CA ILE A 286 -15.46 8.66 8.45
C ILE A 286 -16.88 9.22 8.31
N GLY A 287 -17.02 10.52 8.05
CA GLY A 287 -18.31 11.17 7.82
C GLY A 287 -19.08 10.52 6.67
N PHE A 288 -18.40 10.20 5.56
CA PHE A 288 -19.01 9.46 4.45
C PHE A 288 -19.46 8.07 4.87
N ILE A 289 -18.67 7.34 5.67
CA ILE A 289 -19.05 5.99 6.11
C ILE A 289 -20.37 6.07 6.89
N PHE A 290 -20.49 6.98 7.86
CA PHE A 290 -21.74 7.16 8.60
C PHE A 290 -22.90 7.56 7.69
N PHE A 291 -22.69 8.54 6.81
CA PHE A 291 -23.70 8.95 5.83
C PHE A 291 -24.09 7.83 4.86
N TYR A 292 -23.16 6.98 4.44
CA TYR A 292 -23.41 5.87 3.54
C TYR A 292 -24.20 4.74 4.24
N LEU A 293 -23.98 4.55 5.53
CA LEU A 293 -24.72 3.56 6.33
C LEU A 293 -26.19 3.92 6.47
N THR A 294 -26.57 5.21 6.42
CA THR A 294 -27.97 5.66 6.46
C THR A 294 -28.68 5.57 5.11
N LYS A 295 -27.97 5.39 3.99
CA LYS A 295 -28.59 5.24 2.67
C LYS A 295 -29.28 3.87 2.53
N TYR A 296 -30.53 3.91 2.05
CA TYR A 296 -31.31 2.70 1.73
C TYR A 296 -30.69 1.88 0.59
N LYS A 297 -30.29 2.55 -0.50
CA LYS A 297 -29.67 1.91 -1.67
C LYS A 297 -28.15 1.92 -1.56
N LYS A 298 -27.57 0.74 -1.32
CA LYS A 298 -26.12 0.54 -1.19
C LYS A 298 -25.51 0.09 -2.52
N ARG A 299 -24.30 0.59 -2.83
CA ARG A 299 -23.52 0.22 -4.01
C ARG A 299 -22.57 -0.93 -3.65
N ASP A 300 -22.50 -1.95 -4.50
CA ASP A 300 -21.64 -3.12 -4.26
C ASP A 300 -20.16 -2.75 -4.15
N GLU A 301 -19.70 -1.80 -4.98
CA GLU A 301 -18.31 -1.34 -5.01
C GLU A 301 -17.91 -0.71 -3.66
N LEU A 302 -18.80 0.09 -3.08
CA LEU A 302 -18.56 0.78 -1.82
C LEU A 302 -18.67 -0.18 -0.64
N ASN A 303 -19.61 -1.13 -0.67
CA ASN A 303 -19.69 -2.20 0.33
C ASN A 303 -18.41 -3.04 0.35
N TYR A 304 -17.88 -3.37 -0.84
CA TYR A 304 -16.62 -4.10 -0.97
C TYR A 304 -15.45 -3.37 -0.32
N LEU A 305 -15.27 -2.09 -0.63
CA LEU A 305 -14.18 -1.28 -0.05
C LEU A 305 -14.39 -0.99 1.44
N LEU A 306 -15.63 -0.88 1.90
CA LEU A 306 -15.93 -0.69 3.32
C LEU A 306 -15.60 -1.95 4.13
N ILE A 307 -16.04 -3.12 3.67
CA ILE A 307 -15.71 -4.41 4.29
C ILE A 307 -14.19 -4.61 4.27
N PHE A 308 -13.53 -4.32 3.14
CA PHE A 308 -12.08 -4.32 3.03
C PHE A 308 -11.43 -3.46 4.11
N SER A 309 -11.86 -2.21 4.24
CA SER A 309 -11.30 -1.26 5.20
C SER A 309 -11.46 -1.74 6.64
N ILE A 310 -12.64 -2.24 7.01
CA ILE A 310 -12.93 -2.79 8.34
C ILE A 310 -12.10 -4.03 8.62
N CYS A 311 -12.06 -4.99 7.68
CA CYS A 311 -11.27 -6.21 7.84
C CYS A 311 -9.80 -5.91 8.03
N MET A 312 -9.20 -5.07 7.18
CA MET A 312 -7.77 -4.77 7.28
C MET A 312 -7.46 -3.99 8.54
N LEU A 313 -8.26 -2.99 8.92
CA LEU A 313 -8.06 -2.28 10.18
C LEU A 313 -8.12 -3.25 11.37
N SER A 314 -9.08 -4.18 11.34
CA SER A 314 -9.25 -5.20 12.39
C SER A 314 -8.08 -6.18 12.44
N PHE A 315 -7.63 -6.72 11.31
CA PHE A 315 -6.53 -7.69 11.30
C PHE A 315 -5.18 -7.04 11.61
N TYR A 316 -4.87 -5.87 11.06
CA TYR A 316 -3.65 -5.13 11.39
C TYR A 316 -3.68 -4.58 12.83
N SER A 317 -4.85 -4.47 13.45
CA SER A 317 -4.96 -4.15 14.88
C SER A 317 -4.29 -5.18 15.81
N LEU A 318 -3.95 -6.36 15.30
CA LEU A 318 -3.25 -7.40 16.06
C LEU A 318 -1.71 -7.31 15.95
N PHE A 319 -1.19 -6.46 15.05
CA PHE A 319 0.25 -6.33 14.77
C PHE A 319 0.82 -4.98 15.22
N ILE A 320 2.08 -4.71 14.93
CA ILE A 320 2.72 -3.43 15.26
C ILE A 320 2.06 -2.21 14.58
N LYS A 321 1.99 -1.11 15.31
CA LYS A 321 1.32 0.15 14.95
C LYS A 321 2.26 1.10 14.23
N ASN A 322 2.26 1.00 12.91
CA ASN A 322 2.87 1.97 12.02
C ASN A 322 1.99 2.10 10.77
N ILE A 323 1.64 3.33 10.39
CA ILE A 323 0.72 3.60 9.28
C ILE A 323 1.24 3.11 7.93
N ARG A 324 2.56 2.87 7.79
CA ARG A 324 3.15 2.18 6.61
C ARG A 324 2.46 0.85 6.31
N TYR A 325 2.08 0.09 7.34
CA TYR A 325 1.40 -1.19 7.18
C TYR A 325 -0.07 -1.05 6.74
N LEU A 326 -0.68 0.11 7.00
CA LEU A 326 -2.04 0.44 6.58
C LEU A 326 -2.11 1.40 5.39
N MET A 327 -1.00 1.59 4.66
CA MET A 327 -0.99 2.46 3.49
C MET A 327 -2.02 2.05 2.43
N ILE A 328 -2.36 0.76 2.35
CA ILE A 328 -3.41 0.24 1.46
C ILE A 328 -4.82 0.77 1.80
N LEU A 329 -5.04 1.23 3.04
CA LEU A 329 -6.29 1.86 3.47
C LEU A 329 -6.38 3.35 3.15
N ASP A 330 -5.29 4.00 2.76
CA ASP A 330 -5.32 5.40 2.36
C ASP A 330 -6.20 5.63 1.13
N LEU A 331 -6.19 4.71 0.16
CA LEU A 331 -7.02 4.81 -1.04
C LEU A 331 -8.54 4.75 -0.75
N PRO A 332 -9.08 3.71 -0.08
CA PRO A 332 -10.50 3.70 0.24
C PRO A 332 -10.90 4.87 1.15
N LEU A 333 -10.03 5.28 2.07
CA LEU A 333 -10.29 6.46 2.91
C LEU A 333 -10.42 7.74 2.06
N ARG A 334 -9.51 7.96 1.11
CA ARG A 334 -9.58 9.09 0.16
C ARG A 334 -10.79 9.02 -0.75
N LEU A 335 -11.19 7.82 -1.18
CA LEU A 335 -12.42 7.64 -1.94
C LEU A 335 -13.64 8.05 -1.12
N PHE A 336 -13.72 7.62 0.14
CA PHE A 336 -14.81 8.00 1.03
C PHE A 336 -14.83 9.51 1.27
N ALA A 337 -13.67 10.12 1.55
CA ALA A 337 -13.54 11.56 1.70
C ALA A 337 -14.01 12.31 0.44
N PHE A 338 -13.57 11.87 -0.74
CA PHE A 338 -13.97 12.43 -2.02
C PHE A 338 -15.49 12.35 -2.25
N LEU A 339 -16.10 11.22 -1.91
CA LEU A 339 -17.54 11.06 -2.04
C LEU A 339 -18.31 11.92 -1.03
N MET A 340 -17.80 12.14 0.18
CA MET A 340 -18.38 13.12 1.11
C MET A 340 -18.35 14.53 0.53
N LEU A 341 -17.21 14.94 -0.03
CA LEU A 341 -17.05 16.25 -0.66
C LEU A 341 -18.02 16.41 -1.83
N TYR A 342 -18.18 15.38 -2.65
CA TYR A 342 -19.15 15.40 -3.74
C TYR A 342 -20.57 15.65 -3.22
N GLU A 343 -20.99 14.93 -2.17
CA GLU A 343 -22.33 15.08 -1.60
C GLU A 343 -22.51 16.48 -1.00
N LEU A 344 -21.55 16.97 -0.19
CA LEU A 344 -21.59 18.32 0.40
C LEU A 344 -21.63 19.43 -0.66
N VAL A 345 -20.75 19.35 -1.67
CA VAL A 345 -20.71 20.35 -2.76
C VAL A 345 -21.99 20.29 -3.58
N SER A 346 -22.54 19.10 -3.84
CA SER A 346 -23.80 18.97 -4.59
C SER A 346 -25.01 19.54 -3.86
N LEU A 347 -24.99 19.53 -2.52
CA LEU A 347 -26.02 20.16 -1.69
C LEU A 347 -25.90 21.68 -1.69
N LEU A 348 -24.68 22.22 -1.59
CA LEU A 348 -24.43 23.67 -1.50
C LEU A 348 -24.47 24.38 -2.85
N PHE A 349 -23.97 23.73 -3.92
CA PHE A 349 -23.80 24.31 -5.23
C PHE A 349 -24.50 23.46 -6.29
N LYS A 350 -25.79 23.69 -6.50
CA LYS A 350 -26.58 22.95 -7.52
C LYS A 350 -26.02 23.14 -8.92
N GLU A 351 -25.50 24.33 -9.22
CA GLU A 351 -24.82 24.63 -10.46
C GLU A 351 -23.30 24.51 -10.30
N LYS A 352 -22.62 24.07 -11.36
CA LYS A 352 -21.15 23.97 -11.41
C LYS A 352 -20.54 23.09 -10.30
N VAL A 353 -21.25 22.05 -9.83
CA VAL A 353 -20.78 21.06 -8.84
C VAL A 353 -19.33 20.61 -9.10
N ILE A 354 -19.02 20.24 -10.34
CA ILE A 354 -17.70 19.73 -10.72
C ILE A 354 -16.60 20.78 -10.51
N PHE A 355 -16.88 22.05 -10.77
CA PHE A 355 -15.91 23.13 -10.57
C PHE A 355 -15.57 23.28 -9.08
N TRP A 356 -16.59 23.43 -8.23
CA TRP A 356 -16.41 23.59 -6.78
C TRP A 356 -15.80 22.36 -6.12
N LEU A 357 -16.17 21.16 -6.58
CA LEU A 357 -15.56 19.92 -6.14
C LEU A 357 -14.07 19.88 -6.49
N THR A 358 -13.71 20.21 -7.73
CA THR A 358 -12.31 20.21 -8.19
C THR A 358 -11.49 21.23 -7.41
N LEU A 359 -12.03 22.42 -7.17
CA LEU A 359 -11.37 23.47 -6.39
C LEU A 359 -11.14 23.03 -4.94
N THR A 360 -12.15 22.46 -4.28
CA THR A 360 -12.04 21.99 -2.90
C THR A 360 -11.03 20.86 -2.77
N VAL A 361 -11.07 19.90 -3.70
CA VAL A 361 -10.09 18.81 -3.78
C VAL A 361 -8.69 19.35 -4.01
N PHE A 362 -8.52 20.33 -4.89
CA PHE A 362 -7.21 20.94 -5.13
C PHE A 362 -6.65 21.60 -3.86
N ILE A 363 -7.47 22.34 -3.12
CA ILE A 363 -7.09 22.94 -1.84
C ILE A 363 -6.64 21.87 -0.84
N LEU A 364 -7.41 20.79 -0.69
CA LEU A 364 -7.05 19.68 0.20
C LEU A 364 -5.75 18.98 -0.23
N SER A 365 -5.55 18.78 -1.53
CA SER A 365 -4.29 18.23 -2.06
C SER A 365 -3.09 19.13 -1.82
N VAL A 366 -3.27 20.46 -1.81
CA VAL A 366 -2.22 21.41 -1.41
C VAL A 366 -1.89 21.23 0.08
N PHE A 367 -2.88 21.13 0.96
CA PHE A 367 -2.64 20.87 2.39
C PHE A 367 -1.91 19.53 2.62
N ASP A 368 -2.33 18.47 1.94
CA ASP A 368 -1.67 17.17 2.03
C ASP A 368 -0.22 17.26 1.49
N TYR A 369 0.02 17.97 0.38
CA TYR A 369 1.38 18.20 -0.10
C TYR A 369 2.24 18.96 0.91
N LEU A 370 1.69 19.98 1.57
CA LEU A 370 2.39 20.72 2.62
C LEU A 370 2.72 19.83 3.81
N ASN A 371 1.80 18.95 4.23
CA ASN A 371 2.07 17.95 5.28
C ASN A 371 3.15 16.96 4.84
N PHE A 372 3.13 16.50 3.58
CA PHE A 372 4.19 15.67 3.03
C PHE A 372 5.56 16.37 3.12
N TYR A 373 5.63 17.61 2.65
CA TYR A 373 6.85 18.39 2.67
C TYR A 373 7.34 18.62 4.10
N TYR A 374 6.45 19.04 4.99
CA TYR A 374 6.77 19.30 6.39
C TYR A 374 7.31 18.05 7.08
N TYR A 375 6.51 16.98 7.14
CA TYR A 375 6.86 15.79 7.91
C TYR A 375 8.02 14.99 7.30
N PHE A 376 7.99 14.74 6.00
CA PHE A 376 8.95 13.81 5.39
C PHE A 376 10.14 14.49 4.77
N VAL A 377 9.97 15.68 4.17
CA VAL A 377 11.08 16.38 3.51
C VAL A 377 11.86 17.22 4.51
N ARG A 378 11.20 18.06 5.30
CA ARG A 378 11.85 18.96 6.27
C ARG A 378 12.28 18.23 7.54
N TYR A 379 11.38 17.49 8.18
CA TYR A 379 11.71 16.74 9.41
C TYR A 379 12.29 15.35 9.16
N GLY A 380 12.34 14.90 7.91
CA GLY A 380 13.04 13.67 7.56
C GLY A 380 12.43 12.40 8.14
N ILE A 381 11.15 12.41 8.57
CA ILE A 381 10.50 11.27 9.23
C ILE A 381 10.69 10.01 8.36
N TYR A 382 11.34 9.01 8.95
CA TYR A 382 11.58 7.72 8.30
C TYR A 382 10.39 6.79 8.51
N ASP A 383 10.00 6.60 9.76
CA ASP A 383 8.80 5.86 10.15
C ASP A 383 7.68 6.83 10.58
N PRO A 384 6.55 6.85 9.85
CA PRO A 384 5.40 7.65 10.18
C PRO A 384 4.63 7.02 11.35
N VAL A 385 5.12 7.26 12.56
CA VAL A 385 4.47 6.87 13.82
C VAL A 385 4.08 8.11 14.60
N SER A 386 3.04 8.00 15.44
CA SER A 386 2.47 9.15 16.19
C SER A 386 3.53 9.98 16.91
N PHE A 387 4.51 9.33 17.54
CA PHE A 387 5.63 10.01 18.21
C PHE A 387 6.38 10.97 17.27
N CYS A 388 6.79 10.52 16.09
CA CYS A 388 7.51 11.33 15.11
C CYS A 388 6.68 12.52 14.64
N PHE A 389 5.38 12.30 14.39
CA PHE A 389 4.47 13.38 13.98
C PHE A 389 4.25 14.41 15.07
N LEU A 390 3.98 13.98 16.30
CA LEU A 390 3.78 14.87 17.44
C LEU A 390 5.05 15.67 17.76
N GLN A 391 6.21 15.04 17.65
CA GLN A 391 7.51 15.69 17.85
C GLN A 391 7.76 16.74 16.75
N ALA A 392 7.58 16.38 15.47
CA ALA A 392 7.74 17.30 14.35
C ALA A 392 6.76 18.49 14.42
N SER A 393 5.56 18.28 14.96
CA SER A 393 4.57 19.33 15.17
C SER A 393 4.75 20.12 16.47
N HIS A 394 5.84 19.89 17.21
CA HIS A 394 6.13 20.54 18.50
C HIS A 394 5.02 20.37 19.55
N ILE A 395 4.19 19.33 19.44
CA ILE A 395 3.16 19.00 20.44
C ILE A 395 3.80 18.32 21.65
N ILE A 396 4.87 17.56 21.41
CA ILE A 396 5.71 16.96 22.45
C ILE A 396 7.15 17.48 22.32
N PRO A 397 7.91 17.60 23.44
CA PRO A 397 9.25 18.18 23.43
C PRO A 397 10.25 17.35 22.62
N TYR A 398 11.27 18.03 22.07
CA TYR A 398 12.45 17.36 21.54
C TYR A 398 13.27 16.83 22.71
N LYS A 399 13.53 15.52 22.70
CA LYS A 399 14.58 14.95 23.55
C LYS A 399 15.93 15.18 22.92
#